data_AF-A0A0B6YX54-F1
#
_entry.id   AF-A0A0B6YX54-F1
#
_cell.length_a   1.000
_cell.length_b   1.000
_cell.length_c   1.000
_cell.angle_alpha   90.00
_cell.angle_beta   90.00
_cell.angle_gamma   90.00
#
_symmetry.space_group_name_H-M   'P 1'
#
loop_
_entity.id
_entity.type
_entity.pdbx_description
1 polymer ?
#
loop_
_entity_poly.entity_id
_entity_poly.type
_entity_poly.pdbx_seq_one_letter_code
_entity_poly.pdbx_strand_id
1 'polypeptide(L)' 'QEQYELYCEMGSTFQQCKICAENDKDIRLEPCGHLLCTPCLTQWQDSDGQGCPWCRCEIKGTEQVIVE' A
#
# COMPACT_ATOMS: atom_id res chain seq x y z
N GLN A 1 6.94 1.27 -20.11
CA GLN A 1 8.40 1.29 -20.28
C GLN A 1 9.02 2.23 -19.26
N GLU A 2 8.60 3.50 -19.21
CA GLU A 2 9.08 4.50 -18.22
C GLU A 2 8.88 4.09 -16.74
N GLN A 3 7.72 3.54 -16.36
CA GLN A 3 7.51 3.13 -14.96
C GLN A 3 8.40 1.96 -14.52
N TYR A 4 8.74 1.05 -15.44
CA TYR A 4 9.62 -0.10 -15.14
C TYR A 4 11.06 0.36 -14.93
N GLU A 5 11.55 1.26 -15.79
CA GLU A 5 12.90 1.84 -15.67
C GLU A 5 13.07 2.58 -14.34
N LEU A 6 12.06 3.37 -13.95
CA LEU A 6 12.03 4.06 -12.65
C LEU A 6 12.13 3.07 -11.46
N TYR A 7 11.42 1.94 -11.54
CA TYR A 7 11.46 0.90 -10.50
C TYR A 7 12.80 0.16 -10.45
N CYS A 8 13.43 -0.10 -11.60
CA CYS A 8 14.77 -0.67 -11.66
C CYS A 8 15.82 0.27 -11.06
N GLU A 9 15.74 1.58 -11.32
CA GLU A 9 16.65 2.57 -10.74
C GLU A 9 16.48 2.71 -9.22
N MET A 10 15.24 2.57 -8.72
CA MET A 10 14.91 2.67 -7.29
C MET A 10 15.09 1.34 -6.52
N GLY A 11 15.41 0.24 -7.19
CA GLY A 11 15.57 -1.07 -6.55
C GLY A 11 14.30 -1.60 -5.87
N SER A 12 13.11 -1.28 -6.42
CA SER A 12 11.83 -1.64 -5.80
C SER A 12 10.82 -2.08 -6.85
N THR A 13 9.93 -3.03 -6.54
CA THR A 13 8.98 -3.60 -7.51
C THR A 13 7.59 -2.97 -7.42
N PHE A 14 6.72 -3.14 -8.42
CA PHE A 14 5.35 -2.66 -8.31
C PHE A 14 4.56 -3.35 -7.19
N GLN A 15 4.82 -4.65 -6.98
CA GLN A 15 4.18 -5.46 -5.95
C GLN A 15 4.58 -5.01 -4.53
N GLN A 16 5.80 -4.53 -4.34
CA GLN A 16 6.31 -4.17 -3.02
C GLN A 16 5.57 -2.98 -2.40
N CYS A 17 5.16 -3.13 -1.14
CA CYS A 17 4.58 -2.09 -0.31
C CYS A 17 5.56 -0.93 -0.15
N LYS A 18 5.09 0.30 -0.44
CA LYS A 18 5.94 1.50 -0.42
C LYS A 18 6.08 2.15 0.95
N ILE A 19 5.45 1.57 1.98
CA ILE A 19 5.59 2.02 3.36
C ILE A 19 6.77 1.31 4.03
N CYS A 20 6.78 -0.03 4.05
CA CYS A 20 7.86 -0.81 4.66
C CYS A 20 8.98 -1.18 3.69
N ALA A 21 8.74 -1.17 2.38
CA ALA A 21 9.68 -1.65 1.36
C ALA A 21 10.15 -3.10 1.57
N GLU A 22 9.39 -3.91 2.31
CA GLU A 22 9.76 -5.29 2.68
C GLU A 22 8.71 -6.32 2.25
N ASN A 23 7.43 -6.01 2.42
CA ASN A 23 6.33 -6.91 2.12
C ASN A 23 5.65 -6.53 0.81
N ASP A 24 5.05 -7.50 0.13
CA ASP A 24 4.18 -7.23 -1.02
C ASP A 24 2.85 -6.63 -0.59
N LYS A 25 2.23 -5.90 -1.52
CA LYS A 25 0.88 -5.35 -1.37
C LYS A 25 -0.12 -6.49 -1.44
N ASP A 26 -0.93 -6.60 -0.41
CA ASP A 26 -1.94 -7.66 -0.25
C ASP A 26 -3.33 -7.10 0.07
N ILE A 27 -3.46 -5.78 0.26
CA ILE A 27 -4.73 -5.16 0.65
C ILE A 27 -4.98 -3.85 -0.10
N ARG A 28 -6.23 -3.67 -0.53
CA ARG A 28 -6.77 -2.44 -1.13
C ARG A 28 -7.69 -1.74 -0.15
N LEU A 29 -7.56 -0.42 -0.06
CA LEU A 29 -8.41 0.42 0.78
C LEU A 29 -9.57 1.02 -0.02
N GLU A 30 -10.80 0.92 0.50
CA GLU A 30 -11.99 1.52 -0.10
C GLU A 30 -12.41 2.80 0.65
N PRO A 31 -12.83 3.87 -0.07
CA PRO A 31 -13.06 3.96 -1.52
C PRO A 31 -11.85 4.45 -2.34
N CYS A 32 -10.69 4.67 -1.71
CA CYS A 32 -9.59 5.40 -2.35
C CYS A 32 -8.71 4.54 -3.28
N GLY A 33 -8.84 3.21 -3.23
CA GLY A 33 -8.14 2.25 -4.08
C GLY A 33 -6.64 2.06 -3.80
N HIS A 34 -6.09 2.68 -2.76
CA HIS A 34 -4.65 2.57 -2.50
C HIS A 34 -4.26 1.19 -1.95
N LEU A 35 -3.04 0.74 -2.27
CA LEU A 35 -2.53 -0.62 -2.04
C LEU A 35 -1.29 -0.64 -1.13
N LEU A 36 -1.35 -1.40 -0.03
CA LEU A 36 -0.26 -1.63 0.95
C LEU A 36 -0.25 -3.09 1.36
N CYS A 37 0.72 -3.44 2.22
CA CYS A 37 0.67 -4.67 2.97
C CYS A 37 -0.19 -4.53 4.24
N THR A 38 -0.85 -5.60 4.65
CA THR A 38 -1.66 -5.71 5.85
C THR A 38 -0.89 -5.27 7.12
N PRO A 39 0.38 -5.67 7.35
CA PRO A 39 1.12 -5.24 8.53
C PRO A 39 1.25 -3.72 8.66
N CYS A 40 1.48 -3.00 7.55
CA CYS A 40 1.56 -1.54 7.58
C CYS A 40 0.21 -0.89 7.86
N LEU A 41 -0.89 -1.46 7.37
CA LEU A 41 -2.22 -0.95 7.69
C LEU A 41 -2.53 -1.14 9.18
N THR A 42 -2.28 -2.33 9.73
CA THR A 42 -2.51 -2.63 11.15
C THR A 42 -1.68 -1.70 12.04
N GLN A 43 -0.38 -1.58 11.78
CA GLN A 43 0.49 -0.68 12.55
C GLN A 43 0.03 0.78 12.46
N TRP A 44 -0.45 1.22 11.30
CA TRP A 44 -1.00 2.56 11.12
C TRP A 44 -2.25 2.78 12.00
N GLN A 45 -3.19 1.85 11.99
CA GLN A 45 -4.42 1.93 12.78
C GLN A 45 -4.15 1.84 14.29
N ASP A 46 -3.19 1.02 14.71
CA ASP A 46 -2.79 0.89 16.11
C ASP A 46 -2.11 2.17 16.64
N SER A 47 -1.53 2.98 15.76
CA SER A 47 -0.87 4.25 16.09
C SER A 47 -1.82 5.47 16.12
N ASP A 48 -3.12 5.26 16.30
CA ASP A 48 -4.18 6.28 16.18
C ASP A 48 -4.25 6.92 14.77
N GLY A 49 -3.71 6.24 13.76
CA GLY A 49 -3.73 6.68 12.38
C GLY A 49 -5.14 6.68 11.80
N GLN A 50 -5.68 7.87 11.54
CA GLN A 50 -7.00 8.02 10.92
C GLN A 50 -6.92 8.01 9.39
N GLY A 51 -7.79 7.22 8.78
CA GLY A 51 -7.93 7.13 7.33
C GLY A 51 -6.73 6.50 6.62
N CYS A 52 -6.74 6.63 5.30
CA CYS A 52 -5.75 6.07 4.38
C CYS A 52 -4.34 6.67 4.63
N PRO A 53 -3.27 5.86 4.77
CA PRO A 53 -1.91 6.35 5.00
C PRO A 53 -1.39 7.32 3.93
N TRP A 54 -1.84 7.18 2.67
CA TRP A 54 -1.38 8.04 1.57
C TRP A 54 -2.24 9.28 1.37
N CYS A 55 -3.56 9.11 1.23
CA CYS A 55 -4.45 10.20 0.84
C CYS A 55 -5.31 10.76 1.98
N ARG A 56 -5.24 10.16 3.18
CA ARG A 56 -6.01 10.55 4.37
C ARG A 56 -7.54 10.43 4.25
N CYS A 57 -8.06 9.90 3.13
CA CYS A 57 -9.48 9.59 3.00
C CYS A 57 -9.91 8.56 4.07
N GLU A 58 -11.15 8.69 4.56
CA GLU A 58 -11.77 7.69 5.43
C GLU A 58 -11.71 6.29 4.80
N ILE A 59 -11.28 5.30 5.59
CA ILE A 59 -11.28 3.90 5.18
C ILE A 59 -12.65 3.32 5.55
N LYS A 60 -13.44 2.97 4.55
CA LYS A 60 -14.77 2.37 4.73
C LYS A 60 -14.76 0.85 4.63
N GLY A 61 -13.71 0.30 4.05
CA GLY A 61 -13.53 -1.13 3.89
C GLY A 61 -12.15 -1.46 3.37
N THR A 62 -11.84 -2.75 3.40
CA THR A 62 -10.61 -3.30 2.85
C THR A 62 -10.92 -4.56 2.04
N GLU A 63 -10.15 -4.77 0.97
CA GLU A 63 -10.24 -5.95 0.11
C GLU A 63 -8.86 -6.62 0.04
N GLN A 64 -8.80 -7.92 0.28
CA GLN A 64 -7.58 -8.71 0.07
C GLN A 64 -7.36 -8.89 -1.43
N VAL A 65 -6.15 -8.61 -1.89
CA VAL A 65 -5.79 -8.63 -3.32
C VAL A 65 -4.45 -9.29 -3.54
N ILE A 66 -4.26 -9.87 -4.72
CA ILE A 66 -2.96 -10.34 -5.19
C ILE A 66 -2.55 -9.38 -6.31
N VAL A 67 -1.43 -8.70 -6.13
CA VAL A 67 -0.88 -7.81 -7.16
C VAL A 67 0.11 -8.60 -8.00
N GLU A 68 -0.26 -8.91 -9.24
CA GLU A 68 0.59 -9.60 -10.23
C GLU A 68 1.67 -8.68 -10.80
#